data_AF-A0A958F2X2-F1
#
_entry.id   AF-A0A958F2X2-F1
#
_cell.length_a   1.000
_cell.length_b   1.000
_cell.length_c   1.000
_cell.angle_alpha   90.00
_cell.angle_beta   90.00
_cell.angle_gamma   90.00
#
_symmetry.space_group_name_H-M   'P 1'
#
loop_
_entity.id
_entity.type
_entity.pdbx_description
1 polymer ?
#
loop_
_entity_poly.entity_id
_entity_poly.type
_entity_poly.pdbx_seq_one_letter_code
_entity_poly.pdbx_strand_id
1 'polypeptide(L)'
;MYLNKFCSVFLLLLMFFGIATAQEKGMIKGTVTDAATGEPLTGANIVLDGTSMGAATNMAGEFTIENVPAGNYTVTVLFIGYSESKQSINVASGQTAMISFSIVQTGLAGEAVVVSASRKVEKITDAPSTISVISAREIADHPSFNPGELLAHQKGVDFVRSGVLGTGINVRGFNSAFNPKNLQMNDARLSTLIATGLPMGNF
;
A
#
# COMPACT_ATOMS: atom_id res chain seq x y z
N MET A 1 37.05 -60.67 11.69
CA MET A 1 37.65 -59.40 11.23
C MET A 1 36.88 -58.70 10.08
N TYR A 2 35.91 -59.36 9.42
CA TYR A 2 35.15 -58.77 8.30
C TYR A 2 33.96 -57.87 8.71
N LEU A 3 33.42 -58.05 9.92
CA LEU A 3 32.24 -57.31 10.39
C LEU A 3 32.52 -55.80 10.60
N ASN A 4 33.71 -55.44 11.11
CA ASN A 4 34.11 -54.03 11.25
C ASN A 4 34.36 -53.34 9.90
N LYS A 5 34.75 -54.09 8.87
CA LYS A 5 34.95 -53.53 7.52
C LYS A 5 33.61 -53.18 6.86
N PHE A 6 32.58 -54.02 7.05
CA PHE A 6 31.24 -53.75 6.54
C PHE A 6 30.57 -52.56 7.24
N CYS A 7 30.75 -52.45 8.57
CA CYS A 7 30.22 -51.33 9.35
C CYS A 7 30.88 -50.00 8.96
N SER A 8 32.18 -50.00 8.70
CA SER A 8 32.92 -48.80 8.26
C SER A 8 32.50 -48.32 6.86
N VAL A 9 32.24 -49.25 5.93
CA VAL A 9 31.73 -48.92 4.58
C VAL A 9 30.31 -48.37 4.63
N PHE A 10 29.45 -48.93 5.48
CA PHE A 10 28.08 -48.42 5.68
C PHE A 10 28.07 -47.02 6.29
N LEU A 11 28.97 -46.74 7.25
CA LEU A 11 29.12 -45.42 7.86
C LEU A 11 29.65 -44.37 6.87
N LEU A 12 30.55 -44.77 5.97
CA LEU A 12 31.06 -43.91 4.89
C LEU A 12 29.97 -43.58 3.85
N LEU A 13 29.09 -44.53 3.53
CA LEU A 13 27.97 -44.35 2.59
C LEU A 13 26.91 -43.38 3.15
N LEU A 14 26.65 -43.43 4.46
CA LEU A 14 25.75 -42.52 5.16
C LEU A 14 26.26 -41.07 5.19
N MET A 15 27.59 -40.87 5.27
CA MET A 15 28.18 -39.53 5.18
C MET A 15 28.05 -38.89 3.80
N PHE A 16 28.03 -39.68 2.72
CA PHE A 16 27.85 -39.15 1.36
C PHE A 16 26.41 -38.71 1.07
N PHE A 17 25.41 -39.31 1.71
CA PHE A 17 24.00 -38.95 1.51
C PHE A 17 23.63 -37.59 2.13
N GLY A 18 24.34 -37.15 3.17
CA GLY A 18 24.06 -35.90 3.87
C GLY A 18 24.52 -34.61 3.16
N ILE A 19 25.32 -34.72 2.10
CA ILE A 19 25.92 -33.56 1.40
C ILE A 19 25.11 -33.16 0.15
N ALA A 20 24.17 -34.01 -0.29
CA ALA A 20 23.46 -33.82 -1.57
C ALA A 20 22.32 -32.79 -1.53
N THR A 21 21.88 -32.31 -0.37
CA THR A 21 20.68 -31.45 -0.25
C THR A 21 20.98 -29.95 -0.04
N ALA A 22 22.23 -29.51 -0.22
CA ALA A 22 22.66 -28.15 0.13
C ALA A 22 22.72 -27.14 -1.04
N GLN A 23 22.45 -27.55 -2.29
CA GLN A 23 22.72 -26.70 -3.48
C GLN A 23 21.47 -26.30 -4.30
N GLU A 24 20.26 -26.57 -3.81
CA GLU A 24 19.03 -26.30 -4.59
C GLU A 24 18.58 -24.83 -4.60
N LYS A 25 19.15 -24.00 -3.72
CA LYS A 25 18.75 -22.59 -3.55
C LYS A 25 19.83 -21.66 -4.10
N GLY A 26 19.42 -20.66 -4.85
CA GLY A 26 20.26 -19.56 -5.34
C GLY A 26 20.32 -18.39 -4.37
N MET A 27 20.99 -17.33 -4.81
CA MET A 27 21.11 -16.06 -4.09
C MET A 27 20.81 -14.90 -5.03
N ILE A 28 20.27 -13.81 -4.49
CA ILE A 28 20.15 -12.54 -5.21
C ILE A 28 21.05 -11.53 -4.52
N LYS A 29 21.92 -10.89 -5.29
CA LYS A 29 22.74 -9.77 -4.84
C LYS A 29 22.44 -8.55 -5.67
N GLY A 30 22.57 -7.38 -5.07
CA GLY A 30 22.34 -6.16 -5.82
C GLY A 30 22.70 -4.90 -5.09
N THR A 31 22.52 -3.79 -5.80
CA THR A 31 22.77 -2.45 -5.31
C THR A 31 21.57 -1.56 -5.57
N VAL A 32 21.32 -0.61 -4.67
CA VAL A 32 20.27 0.40 -4.81
C VAL A 32 20.89 1.78 -4.66
N THR A 33 20.69 2.64 -5.66
CA THR A 33 21.18 4.01 -5.67
C THR A 33 20.07 5.01 -5.96
N ASP A 34 20.27 6.25 -5.53
CA ASP A 34 19.47 7.40 -5.95
C ASP A 34 19.75 7.73 -7.43
N ALA A 35 18.70 7.90 -8.22
CA ALA A 35 18.82 8.18 -9.66
C ALA A 35 19.31 9.60 -10.00
N ALA A 36 19.09 10.58 -9.12
CA ALA A 36 19.50 11.96 -9.28
C ALA A 36 20.93 12.22 -8.78
N THR A 37 21.30 11.67 -7.62
CA THR A 37 22.62 11.92 -7.00
C THR A 37 23.63 10.80 -7.27
N GLY A 38 23.15 9.59 -7.60
CA GLY A 38 24.00 8.39 -7.70
C GLY A 38 24.44 7.84 -6.35
N GLU A 39 23.96 8.39 -5.23
CA GLU A 39 24.37 7.96 -3.90
C GLU A 39 23.75 6.61 -3.52
N PRO A 40 24.48 5.76 -2.77
CA PRO A 40 23.95 4.49 -2.28
C PRO A 40 22.84 4.72 -1.24
N LEU A 41 21.72 4.02 -1.42
CA LEU A 41 20.59 4.12 -0.50
C LEU A 41 20.71 3.07 0.60
N THR A 42 20.92 3.52 1.84
CA THR A 42 21.04 2.65 3.03
C THR A 42 19.66 2.43 3.67
N GLY A 43 19.32 1.18 4.00
CA GLY A 43 18.04 0.85 4.62
C GLY A 43 16.85 0.82 3.66
N ALA A 44 17.08 0.79 2.34
CA ALA A 44 16.05 0.47 1.37
C ALA A 44 15.59 -0.98 1.58
N ASN A 45 14.28 -1.22 1.54
CA ASN A 45 13.69 -2.53 1.73
C ASN A 45 13.50 -3.22 0.36
N ILE A 46 13.96 -4.45 0.25
CA ILE A 46 13.92 -5.26 -0.96
C ILE A 46 13.05 -6.46 -0.68
N VAL A 47 12.03 -6.67 -1.50
CA VAL A 47 11.05 -7.76 -1.35
C VAL A 47 10.98 -8.56 -2.64
N LEU A 48 10.94 -9.89 -2.53
CA LEU A 48 10.57 -10.76 -3.64
C LEU A 48 9.05 -10.95 -3.64
N ASP A 49 8.38 -10.42 -4.67
CA ASP A 49 6.93 -10.49 -4.81
C ASP A 49 6.44 -11.95 -4.78
N GLY A 50 5.35 -12.19 -4.05
CA GLY A 50 4.76 -13.52 -3.87
C GLY A 50 5.49 -14.41 -2.85
N THR A 51 6.53 -13.89 -2.17
CA THR A 51 7.24 -14.60 -1.10
C THR A 51 7.34 -13.73 0.15
N SER A 52 7.76 -14.32 1.27
CA SER A 52 8.15 -13.59 2.48
C SER A 52 9.67 -13.29 2.52
N MET A 53 10.37 -13.45 1.39
CA MET A 53 11.81 -13.22 1.31
C MET A 53 12.11 -11.77 0.97
N GLY A 54 13.10 -11.21 1.65
CA GLY A 54 13.53 -9.85 1.46
C GLY A 54 14.84 -9.56 2.20
N ALA A 55 15.38 -8.37 1.97
CA ALA A 55 16.56 -7.86 2.67
C ALA A 55 16.49 -6.33 2.74
N ALA A 56 17.34 -5.74 3.56
CA ALA A 56 17.57 -4.30 3.56
C ALA A 56 18.97 -4.01 3.00
N THR A 57 19.15 -2.85 2.37
CA THR A 57 20.48 -2.41 1.92
C THR A 57 21.38 -1.97 3.07
N ASN A 58 22.68 -2.23 2.93
CA ASN A 58 23.73 -1.78 3.85
C ASN A 58 24.20 -0.34 3.54
N MET A 59 25.24 0.13 4.24
CA MET A 59 25.82 1.49 4.07
C MET A 59 26.36 1.78 2.65
N ALA A 60 26.70 0.73 1.89
CA ALA A 60 27.14 0.84 0.51
C ALA A 60 25.98 0.69 -0.49
N GLY A 61 24.73 0.62 -0.02
CA GLY A 61 23.55 0.42 -0.85
C GLY A 61 23.40 -1.02 -1.36
N GLU A 62 24.19 -1.96 -0.85
CA GLU A 62 24.19 -3.35 -1.30
C GLU A 62 23.22 -4.19 -0.48
N PHE A 63 22.58 -5.18 -1.12
CA PHE A 63 21.73 -6.16 -0.44
C PHE A 63 22.06 -7.57 -0.90
N THR A 64 21.74 -8.55 -0.06
CA THR A 64 21.84 -9.98 -0.37
C THR A 64 20.64 -10.71 0.18
N ILE A 65 19.97 -11.49 -0.66
CA ILE A 65 18.87 -12.38 -0.30
C ILE A 65 19.35 -13.80 -0.56
N GLU A 66 19.55 -14.54 0.53
CA GLU A 66 20.06 -15.90 0.49
C GLU A 66 18.92 -16.92 0.41
N ASN A 67 19.25 -18.15 0.03
CA ASN A 67 18.33 -19.28 0.06
C ASN A 67 17.06 -19.08 -0.79
N VAL A 68 17.20 -18.42 -1.94
CA VAL A 68 16.09 -18.19 -2.88
C VAL A 68 15.90 -19.44 -3.75
N PRO A 69 14.72 -20.08 -3.77
CA PRO A 69 14.46 -21.20 -4.66
C PRO A 69 14.65 -20.82 -6.13
N ALA A 70 14.95 -21.78 -6.99
CA ALA A 70 15.06 -21.49 -8.42
C ALA A 70 13.69 -21.06 -9.00
N GLY A 71 13.66 -19.99 -9.78
CA GLY A 71 12.42 -19.45 -10.31
C GLY A 71 12.56 -18.05 -10.92
N ASN A 72 11.46 -17.55 -11.47
CA ASN A 72 11.33 -16.16 -11.88
C ASN A 72 10.65 -15.37 -10.77
N TYR A 73 11.27 -14.28 -10.35
CA TYR A 73 10.77 -13.41 -9.30
C TYR A 73 10.70 -11.98 -9.79
N THR A 74 9.77 -11.20 -9.26
CA THR A 74 9.81 -9.75 -9.34
C THR A 74 10.39 -9.23 -8.05
N VAL A 75 11.48 -8.47 -8.16
CA VAL A 75 12.12 -7.81 -7.04
C VAL A 75 11.60 -6.39 -6.97
N THR A 76 11.03 -6.04 -5.82
CA THR A 76 10.44 -4.73 -5.54
C THR A 76 11.33 -4.02 -4.51
N VAL A 77 11.72 -2.79 -4.82
CA VAL A 77 12.49 -1.92 -3.93
C VAL A 77 11.59 -0.80 -3.39
N LEU A 78 11.59 -0.65 -2.08
CA LEU A 78 10.80 0.32 -1.34
C LEU A 78 11.72 1.13 -0.42
N PHE A 79 11.65 2.45 -0.51
CA PHE A 79 12.37 3.33 0.41
C PHE A 79 11.53 4.58 0.67
N ILE A 80 11.55 5.06 1.92
CA ILE A 80 10.69 6.18 2.33
C ILE A 80 11.10 7.44 1.56
N GLY A 81 10.14 8.07 0.88
CA GLY A 81 10.37 9.25 0.06
C GLY A 81 10.91 8.95 -1.33
N TYR A 82 10.86 7.69 -1.79
CA TYR A 82 11.28 7.28 -3.13
C TYR A 82 10.17 6.50 -3.83
N SER A 83 10.18 6.52 -5.17
CA SER A 83 9.24 5.78 -5.99
C SER A 83 9.56 4.29 -5.91
N GLU A 84 8.54 3.45 -5.75
CA GLU A 84 8.67 1.99 -5.86
C GLU A 84 9.26 1.61 -7.24
N SER A 85 10.22 0.70 -7.25
CA SER A 85 10.81 0.17 -8.48
C SER A 85 10.75 -1.35 -8.50
N LYS A 86 10.39 -1.91 -9.66
CA LYS A 86 10.19 -3.35 -9.86
C LYS A 86 10.99 -3.85 -11.02
N GLN A 87 11.68 -4.96 -10.83
CA GLN A 87 12.39 -5.62 -11.92
C GLN A 87 12.33 -7.14 -11.79
N SER A 88 12.09 -7.81 -12.91
CA SER A 88 12.08 -9.27 -12.96
C SER A 88 13.49 -9.83 -12.99
N ILE A 89 13.72 -10.92 -12.25
CA ILE A 89 14.98 -11.63 -12.19
C ILE A 89 14.74 -13.15 -12.25
N ASN A 90 15.59 -13.85 -12.97
CA ASN A 90 15.63 -15.31 -12.97
C ASN A 90 16.72 -15.78 -12.01
N VAL A 91 16.35 -16.62 -11.05
CA VAL A 91 17.28 -17.26 -10.12
C VAL A 91 17.42 -18.72 -10.52
N ALA A 92 18.62 -19.13 -10.88
CA ALA A 92 18.96 -20.52 -11.11
C ALA A 92 19.49 -21.19 -9.83
N SER A 93 19.27 -22.49 -9.70
CA SER A 93 19.74 -23.29 -8.56
C SER A 93 21.25 -23.15 -8.36
N GLY A 94 21.67 -22.84 -7.13
CA GLY A 94 23.09 -22.69 -6.79
C GLY A 94 23.80 -21.49 -7.43
N GLN A 95 23.10 -20.63 -8.17
CA GLN A 95 23.67 -19.44 -8.81
C GLN A 95 23.35 -18.16 -8.02
N THR A 96 24.20 -17.16 -8.22
CA THR A 96 23.96 -15.79 -7.72
C THR A 96 23.45 -14.94 -8.87
N ALA A 97 22.21 -14.48 -8.76
CA ALA A 97 21.65 -13.51 -9.68
C ALA A 97 22.00 -12.10 -9.20
N MET A 98 22.46 -11.24 -10.11
CA MET A 98 22.85 -9.85 -9.81
C MET A 98 21.87 -8.86 -10.44
N ILE A 99 21.48 -7.84 -9.68
CA ILE A 99 20.54 -6.81 -10.12
C ILE A 99 20.88 -5.46 -9.50
N SER A 100 20.74 -4.37 -10.25
CA SER A 100 20.99 -3.02 -9.75
C SER A 100 19.78 -2.15 -9.99
N PHE A 101 19.41 -1.39 -8.98
CA PHE A 101 18.28 -0.47 -8.99
C PHE A 101 18.78 0.97 -8.87
N SER A 102 18.22 1.84 -9.70
CA SER A 102 18.33 3.28 -9.55
C SER A 102 16.92 3.81 -9.38
N ILE A 103 16.62 4.37 -8.21
CA ILE A 103 15.26 4.78 -7.84
C ILE A 103 15.18 6.29 -7.68
N VAL A 104 14.03 6.86 -8.06
CA VAL A 104 13.85 8.32 -8.10
C VAL A 104 13.24 8.78 -6.77
N GLN A 105 13.80 9.84 -6.19
CA GLN A 105 13.20 10.47 -5.03
C GLN A 105 11.81 10.99 -5.40
N THR A 106 10.80 10.55 -4.65
CA THR A 106 9.45 11.10 -4.77
C THR A 106 9.48 12.45 -4.07
N GLY A 107 9.50 13.53 -4.86
CA GLY A 107 9.28 14.87 -4.31
C GLY A 107 7.99 14.87 -3.48
N LEU A 108 7.96 15.64 -2.39
CA LEU A 108 6.85 15.81 -1.44
C LEU A 108 5.49 16.19 -2.08
N ALA A 109 4.95 15.35 -2.95
CA ALA A 109 3.56 15.25 -3.31
C ALA A 109 3.12 13.94 -2.66
N GLY A 110 2.66 14.04 -1.41
CA GLY A 110 2.38 12.90 -0.55
C GLY A 110 1.36 11.95 -1.18
N GLU A 111 1.83 10.82 -1.64
CA GLU A 111 1.03 9.60 -1.65
C GLU A 111 1.30 8.90 -0.32
N ALA A 112 0.36 9.05 0.60
CA ALA A 112 0.37 8.34 1.86
C ALA A 112 0.33 6.83 1.56
N VAL A 113 1.43 6.11 1.84
CA VAL A 113 1.43 4.66 1.88
C VAL A 113 0.59 4.24 3.10
N VAL A 114 -0.69 3.99 2.87
CA VAL A 114 -1.57 3.36 3.87
C VAL A 114 -1.23 1.88 3.88
N VAL A 115 -0.49 1.44 4.88
CA VAL A 115 -0.39 0.02 5.23
C VAL A 115 -1.75 -0.41 5.79
N SER A 116 -2.67 -0.75 4.90
CA SER A 116 -3.93 -1.36 5.26
C SER A 116 -3.70 -2.85 5.50
N ALA A 117 -3.66 -3.23 6.78
CA ALA A 117 -3.87 -4.62 7.16
C ALA A 117 -5.27 -5.03 6.68
N SER A 118 -5.32 -5.89 5.67
CA SER A 118 -6.51 -6.66 5.25
C SER A 118 -7.80 -5.86 4.98
N ARG A 119 -8.02 -5.49 3.72
CA ARG A 119 -9.25 -5.82 2.98
C ARG A 119 -9.06 -5.48 1.50
N LYS A 120 -9.18 -6.51 0.68
CA LYS A 120 -9.23 -6.51 -0.80
C LYS A 120 -9.81 -5.21 -1.36
N VAL A 121 -9.01 -4.46 -2.15
CA VAL A 121 -9.51 -3.33 -2.95
C VAL A 121 -10.36 -3.92 -4.08
N GLU A 122 -11.67 -3.75 -4.00
CA GLU A 122 -12.60 -4.10 -5.09
C GLU A 122 -12.91 -2.86 -5.92
N LYS A 123 -13.11 -3.10 -7.22
CA LYS A 123 -13.34 -2.08 -8.25
C LYS A 123 -14.65 -1.33 -7.96
N ILE A 124 -14.64 0.00 -8.07
CA ILE A 124 -15.80 0.91 -7.84
C ILE A 124 -17.03 0.55 -8.71
N THR A 125 -16.84 -0.28 -9.75
CA THR A 125 -17.89 -0.70 -10.68
C THR A 125 -18.90 -1.71 -10.12
N ASP A 126 -18.76 -2.19 -8.88
CA ASP A 126 -19.72 -3.13 -8.26
C ASP A 126 -20.55 -2.54 -7.11
N ALA A 127 -20.63 -1.21 -7.00
CA ALA A 127 -21.60 -0.58 -6.12
C ALA A 127 -22.93 -0.35 -6.89
N PRO A 128 -24.07 -0.97 -6.51
CA PRO A 128 -25.38 -0.66 -7.08
C PRO A 128 -25.93 0.72 -6.68
N SER A 129 -25.09 1.60 -6.12
CA SER A 129 -25.45 2.95 -5.69
C SER A 129 -24.38 3.96 -6.07
N THR A 130 -24.80 5.07 -6.69
CA THR A 130 -23.95 6.20 -7.08
C THR A 130 -23.11 6.71 -5.91
N ILE A 131 -21.78 6.68 -6.08
CA ILE A 131 -20.82 7.30 -5.18
C ILE A 131 -20.32 8.57 -5.87
N SER A 132 -20.39 9.71 -5.17
CA SER A 132 -19.74 10.95 -5.59
C SER A 132 -18.67 11.34 -4.58
N VAL A 133 -17.53 11.82 -5.08
CA VAL A 133 -16.37 12.21 -4.29
C VAL A 133 -16.04 13.65 -4.64
N ILE A 134 -15.99 14.52 -3.63
CA ILE A 134 -15.52 15.90 -3.76
C ILE A 134 -14.04 15.92 -3.42
N SER A 135 -13.20 16.29 -4.38
CA SER A 135 -11.74 16.32 -4.21
C SER A 135 -11.26 17.59 -3.49
N ALA A 136 -10.08 17.54 -2.87
CA ALA A 136 -9.49 18.72 -2.22
C ALA A 136 -9.28 19.89 -3.19
N ARG A 137 -9.06 19.60 -4.48
CA ARG A 137 -8.93 20.60 -5.54
C ARG A 137 -10.27 21.30 -5.82
N GLU A 138 -11.37 20.55 -5.89
CA GLU A 138 -12.71 21.12 -6.06
C GLU A 138 -13.12 21.99 -4.87
N ILE A 139 -12.68 21.67 -3.66
CA ILE A 139 -12.88 22.53 -2.48
C ILE A 139 -12.10 23.84 -2.63
N ALA A 140 -10.84 23.78 -3.08
CA ALA A 140 -9.99 24.96 -3.26
C ALA A 140 -10.47 25.89 -4.40
N ASP A 141 -10.98 25.30 -5.48
CA ASP A 141 -11.49 26.03 -6.65
C ASP A 141 -12.88 26.66 -6.41
N HIS A 142 -13.56 26.27 -5.31
CA HIS A 142 -14.86 26.82 -4.88
C HIS A 142 -14.79 27.45 -3.48
N PRO A 143 -14.25 28.69 -3.36
CA PRO A 143 -14.24 29.42 -2.10
C PRO A 143 -15.67 29.78 -1.68
N SER A 144 -16.25 28.96 -0.82
CA SER A 144 -17.56 29.18 -0.19
C SER A 144 -17.39 29.35 1.31
N PHE A 145 -18.29 30.11 1.94
CA PHE A 145 -18.31 30.26 3.39
C PHE A 145 -18.85 28.99 4.10
N ASN A 146 -19.33 28.01 3.34
CA ASN A 146 -19.85 26.75 3.89
C ASN A 146 -19.54 25.57 2.94
N PRO A 147 -18.79 24.54 3.39
CA PRO A 147 -18.43 23.39 2.55
C PRO A 147 -19.65 22.55 2.11
N GLY A 148 -20.80 22.68 2.79
CA GLY A 148 -22.05 22.05 2.37
C GLY A 148 -22.60 22.57 1.03
N GLU A 149 -22.16 23.74 0.57
CA GLU A 149 -22.54 24.29 -0.75
C GLU A 149 -21.99 23.43 -1.90
N LEU A 150 -20.86 22.76 -1.69
CA LEU A 150 -20.27 21.84 -2.68
C LEU A 150 -21.15 20.61 -2.90
N LEU A 151 -21.91 20.22 -1.88
CA LEU A 151 -22.86 19.11 -1.96
C LEU A 151 -24.10 19.48 -2.77
N ALA A 152 -24.42 20.76 -2.92
CA ALA A 152 -25.54 21.23 -3.75
C ALA A 152 -25.33 20.93 -5.25
N HIS A 153 -24.08 20.78 -5.67
CA HIS A 153 -23.75 20.47 -7.07
C HIS A 153 -23.82 18.97 -7.39
N GLN A 154 -24.09 18.13 -6.39
CA GLN A 154 -24.13 16.68 -6.57
C GLN A 154 -25.52 16.20 -6.99
N LYS A 155 -25.57 15.35 -8.02
CA LYS A 155 -26.84 14.81 -8.52
C LYS A 155 -27.55 13.98 -7.45
N GLY A 156 -28.82 14.29 -7.19
CA GLY A 156 -29.64 13.60 -6.18
C GLY A 156 -29.45 14.12 -4.75
N VAL A 157 -28.75 15.25 -4.60
CA VAL A 157 -28.65 16.01 -3.36
C VAL A 157 -29.50 17.27 -3.47
N ASP A 158 -30.46 17.40 -2.55
CA ASP A 158 -31.28 18.59 -2.36
C ASP A 158 -30.65 19.42 -1.22
N PHE A 159 -30.24 20.65 -1.53
CA PHE A 159 -29.57 21.53 -0.58
C PHE A 159 -30.51 22.63 -0.07
N VAL A 160 -30.53 22.81 1.25
CA VAL A 160 -31.37 23.81 1.92
C VAL A 160 -30.46 24.72 2.74
N ARG A 161 -30.55 26.03 2.50
CA ARG A 161 -29.77 27.02 3.23
C ARG A 161 -30.67 27.83 4.16
N SER A 162 -30.28 27.93 5.42
CA SER A 162 -30.90 28.74 6.46
C SER A 162 -29.88 29.73 7.03
N GLY A 163 -29.94 30.99 6.58
CA GLY A 163 -29.00 32.03 6.98
C GLY A 163 -27.60 31.89 6.35
N VAL A 164 -26.57 32.37 7.05
CA VAL A 164 -25.18 32.37 6.53
C VAL A 164 -24.52 31.00 6.73
N LEU A 165 -24.74 30.36 7.87
CA LEU A 165 -24.05 29.12 8.27
C LEU A 165 -24.94 27.88 8.32
N GLY A 166 -26.26 28.04 8.38
CA GLY A 166 -27.17 26.89 8.47
C GLY A 166 -27.30 26.21 7.11
N THR A 167 -26.81 24.99 7.00
CA THR A 167 -26.99 24.14 5.82
C THR A 167 -27.67 22.84 6.21
N GLY A 168 -28.63 22.43 5.38
CA GLY A 168 -29.34 21.16 5.49
C GLY A 168 -29.18 20.39 4.19
N ILE A 169 -28.76 19.15 4.29
CA ILE A 169 -28.52 18.29 3.14
C ILE A 169 -29.57 17.18 3.10
N ASN A 170 -30.25 17.09 1.96
CA ASN A 170 -31.19 16.04 1.64
C ASN A 170 -30.63 15.18 0.52
N VAL A 171 -30.79 13.87 0.63
CA VAL A 171 -30.36 12.93 -0.41
C VAL A 171 -31.49 12.01 -0.79
N ARG A 172 -31.53 11.56 -2.05
CA ARG A 172 -32.47 10.54 -2.54
C ARG A 172 -33.96 10.93 -2.46
N GLY A 173 -34.28 12.20 -2.75
CA GLY A 173 -35.67 12.63 -2.97
C GLY A 173 -36.52 12.82 -1.71
N PHE A 174 -35.91 12.82 -0.52
CA PHE A 174 -36.58 13.32 0.69
C PHE A 174 -36.66 14.85 0.65
N ASN A 175 -37.69 15.37 -0.03
CA ASN A 175 -37.86 16.80 -0.23
C ASN A 175 -38.48 17.46 1.02
N SER A 176 -37.65 17.73 2.03
CA SER A 176 -38.04 18.51 3.21
C SER A 176 -36.96 19.53 3.51
N ALA A 177 -37.34 20.77 3.82
CA ALA A 177 -36.40 21.81 4.27
C ALA A 177 -35.57 21.35 5.48
N PHE A 178 -36.15 20.46 6.31
CA PHE A 178 -35.56 19.90 7.52
C PHE A 178 -35.85 18.41 7.57
N ASN A 179 -34.81 17.58 7.59
CA ASN A 179 -34.96 16.13 7.48
C ASN A 179 -34.17 15.39 8.56
N PRO A 180 -34.87 14.81 9.57
CA PRO A 180 -34.24 14.04 10.63
C PRO A 180 -33.82 12.64 10.20
N LYS A 181 -34.20 12.18 8.98
CA LYS A 181 -33.86 10.84 8.46
C LYS A 181 -32.47 10.77 7.87
N ASN A 182 -31.84 11.93 7.61
CA ASN A 182 -30.45 12.00 7.17
C ASN A 182 -29.57 12.33 8.37
N LEU A 183 -28.70 11.39 8.73
CA LEU A 183 -27.67 11.64 9.74
C LEU A 183 -26.65 12.63 9.18
N GLN A 184 -26.58 13.80 9.80
CA GLN A 184 -25.62 14.86 9.47
C GLN A 184 -24.79 15.14 10.70
N MET A 185 -23.47 15.02 10.57
CA MET A 185 -22.52 15.23 11.66
C MET A 185 -21.42 16.19 11.20
N ASN A 186 -21.06 17.13 12.08
CA ASN A 186 -19.89 17.98 11.93
C ASN A 186 -18.96 17.69 13.12
N ASP A 187 -17.72 17.30 12.84
CA ASP A 187 -16.72 16.92 13.84
C ASP A 187 -17.26 15.97 14.93
N ALA A 188 -17.82 14.84 14.48
CA ALA A 188 -18.46 13.82 15.32
C ALA A 188 -19.67 14.28 16.17
N ARG A 189 -20.14 15.53 16.01
CA ARG A 189 -21.35 16.05 16.67
C ARG A 189 -22.49 16.17 15.68
N LEU A 190 -23.72 15.89 16.13
CA LEU A 190 -24.91 16.04 15.29
C LEU A 190 -25.06 17.50 14.85
N SER A 191 -25.14 17.71 13.53
CA SER A 191 -25.32 19.03 12.93
C SER A 191 -26.79 19.46 12.88
N THR A 192 -27.71 18.55 13.19
CA THR A 192 -29.16 18.78 13.19
C THR A 192 -29.81 18.27 14.48
N LEU A 193 -30.93 18.89 14.85
CA LEU A 193 -31.76 18.45 15.96
C LEU A 193 -32.37 17.07 15.66
N ILE A 194 -32.18 16.13 16.59
CA ILE A 194 -32.86 14.83 16.57
C ILE A 194 -34.37 15.10 16.61
N ALA A 195 -35.12 14.41 15.76
CA ALA A 195 -36.58 14.53 15.53
C ALA A 195 -37.06 15.64 14.59
N THR A 196 -36.50 16.86 14.59
CA THR A 196 -36.98 17.94 13.71
C THR A 196 -36.14 18.15 12.46
N GLY A 197 -34.87 17.74 12.47
CA GLY A 197 -33.95 17.97 11.35
C GLY A 197 -33.59 19.44 11.13
N LEU A 198 -33.93 20.31 12.09
CA LEU A 198 -33.55 21.72 12.10
C LEU A 198 -32.03 21.85 12.31
N PRO A 199 -31.35 22.82 11.67
CA PRO A 199 -29.94 23.09 11.93
C PRO A 199 -29.73 23.39 13.42
N MET A 200 -28.76 22.74 14.04
CA MET A 200 -28.32 23.14 15.38
C MET A 200 -27.71 24.53 15.28
N GLY A 201 -28.30 25.53 15.94
CA GLY A 201 -27.69 26.86 16.03
C GLY A 201 -26.31 26.76 16.68
N ASN A 202 -25.33 27.50 16.16
CA ASN A 202 -24.06 27.68 16.85
C ASN A 202 -24.32 28.44 18.16
N PHE A 203 -23.83 27.90 19.27
CA PHE A 203 -23.53 28.69 20.46
C PHE A 203 -22.09 29.18 20.37
#